data_AF-A0A5N9GSX6-F1
#
_entry.id   AF-A0A5N9GSX6-F1
#
_cell.length_a   1.000
_cell.length_b   1.000
_cell.length_c   1.000
_cell.angle_alpha   90.00
_cell.angle_beta   90.00
_cell.angle_gamma   90.00
#
_symmetry.space_group_name_H-M   'P 1'
#
loop_
_entity.id
_entity.type
_entity.pdbx_description
1 polymer ?
#
loop_
_entity_poly.entity_id
_entity_poly.type
_entity_poly.pdbx_seq_one_letter_code
_entity_poly.pdbx_strand_id
1 'polypeptide(L)'
;MAMETTMVHAEVVEAQEFPHLSQLHRVQAVPKTIINGVAEVLGAVPEATLLERILSTIGQEDLLEGHAAARPEEAPIGPTSAVGS
;
A
#
# COMPACT_ATOMS: atom_id res chain seq x y z
N MET A 1 -0.27 -6.05 6.91
CA MET A 1 0.00 -4.84 7.74
C MET A 1 -0.68 -4.86 9.12
N ALA A 2 -1.97 -4.51 9.28
CA ALA A 2 -2.57 -4.33 10.62
C ALA A 2 -2.54 -5.58 11.52
N MET A 3 -2.58 -6.77 10.90
CA MET A 3 -2.43 -8.04 11.63
C MET A 3 -0.99 -8.32 12.10
N GLU A 4 0.01 -7.67 11.49
CA GLU A 4 1.43 -7.92 11.75
C GLU A 4 1.96 -7.10 12.93
N THR A 5 1.30 -5.99 13.27
CA THR A 5 1.80 -5.06 14.29
C THR A 5 0.67 -4.27 14.95
N THR A 6 0.81 -3.99 16.24
CA THR A 6 -0.11 -3.15 17.00
C THR A 6 0.02 -1.66 16.66
N MET A 7 1.05 -1.27 15.91
CA MET A 7 1.29 0.13 15.51
C MET A 7 0.34 0.60 14.40
N VAL A 8 -0.35 -0.33 13.73
CA VAL A 8 -1.27 -0.02 12.62
C VAL A 8 -2.66 -0.50 13.00
N HIS A 9 -3.60 0.43 13.12
CA HIS A 9 -5.03 0.14 13.23
C HIS A 9 -5.70 0.36 11.87
N ALA A 10 -6.55 -0.57 11.45
CA ALA A 10 -7.25 -0.48 10.17
C ALA A 10 -8.71 -0.88 10.35
N GLU A 11 -9.60 -0.08 9.78
CA GLU A 11 -11.04 -0.32 9.77
C GLU A 11 -11.56 -0.25 8.34
N VAL A 12 -12.47 -1.17 8.00
CA VAL A 12 -13.17 -1.16 6.72
C VAL A 12 -14.55 -0.60 6.95
N VAL A 13 -14.90 0.44 6.18
CA VAL A 13 -16.20 1.11 6.24
C VAL A 13 -16.93 0.86 4.93
N GLU A 14 -18.14 0.29 5.01
CA GLU A 14 -19.02 0.15 3.85
C GLU A 14 -19.62 1.52 3.49
N ALA A 15 -19.16 2.11 2.39
CA ALA A 15 -19.48 3.48 2.02
C ALA A 15 -20.98 3.74 1.85
N GLN A 16 -21.75 2.71 1.48
CA GLN A 16 -23.20 2.77 1.31
C GLN A 16 -23.97 2.76 2.63
N GLU A 17 -23.43 2.14 3.68
CA GLU A 17 -24.03 2.14 5.03
C GLU A 17 -23.75 3.46 5.79
N PHE A 18 -22.62 4.11 5.48
CA PHE A 18 -22.16 5.33 6.15
C PHE A 18 -22.01 6.51 5.17
N PRO A 19 -23.09 6.98 4.53
CA PRO A 19 -23.02 8.04 3.51
C PRO A 19 -22.48 9.38 4.04
N HIS A 20 -22.60 9.65 5.34
CA HIS A 20 -22.03 10.84 5.98
C HIS A 20 -20.50 10.79 6.05
N LEU A 21 -19.90 9.62 6.30
CA LEU A 21 -18.45 9.42 6.25
C LEU A 21 -17.95 9.56 4.81
N SER A 22 -18.69 9.00 3.86
CA SER A 22 -18.40 9.16 2.43
C SER A 22 -18.39 10.64 2.01
N GLN A 23 -19.34 11.45 2.49
CA GLN A 23 -19.37 12.89 2.24
C GLN A 23 -18.20 13.63 2.91
N LEU A 24 -17.94 13.34 4.20
CA LEU A 24 -16.85 13.97 4.97
C LEU A 24 -15.50 13.77 4.29
N HIS A 25 -15.23 12.56 3.81
CA HIS A 25 -13.98 12.20 3.14
C HIS A 25 -14.05 12.31 1.61
N ARG A 26 -15.12 12.90 1.06
CA ARG A 26 -15.33 13.11 -0.38
C ARG A 26 -15.07 11.83 -1.20
N VAL A 27 -15.59 10.70 -0.75
CA VAL A 27 -15.47 9.40 -1.42
C VAL A 27 -16.33 9.44 -2.68
N GLN A 28 -15.68 9.40 -3.84
CA GLN A 28 -16.34 9.37 -5.16
C GLN A 28 -16.28 7.99 -5.81
N ALA A 29 -15.24 7.21 -5.46
CA ALA A 29 -15.02 5.86 -5.94
C ALA A 29 -14.40 5.03 -4.81
N VAL A 30 -14.66 3.72 -4.85
CA VAL A 30 -14.12 2.74 -3.90
C VAL A 30 -13.26 1.70 -4.64
N PRO A 31 -12.25 1.10 -3.99
CA PRO A 31 -11.80 1.37 -2.62
C PRO A 31 -11.06 2.72 -2.50
N LYS A 32 -11.23 3.39 -1.35
CA LYS A 32 -10.47 4.59 -0.95
C LYS A 32 -9.94 4.38 0.45
N THR A 33 -8.63 4.43 0.62
CA THR A 33 -7.96 4.31 1.91
C THR A 33 -7.57 5.70 2.41
N ILE A 34 -7.88 6.01 3.66
CA ILE A 34 -7.54 7.28 4.30
C ILE A 34 -6.60 6.98 5.45
N ILE A 35 -5.43 7.61 5.46
CA ILE A 35 -4.38 7.40 6.46
C ILE A 35 -4.39 8.59 7.40
N ASN A 36 -4.70 8.36 8.68
CA ASN A 36 -4.75 9.35 9.75
C ASN A 36 -5.55 10.64 9.42
N GLY A 37 -6.51 10.55 8.49
CA GLY A 37 -7.30 11.69 8.01
C GLY A 37 -6.54 12.73 7.19
N VAL A 38 -5.25 12.52 6.89
CA VAL A 38 -4.38 13.50 6.25
C VAL A 38 -3.90 13.08 4.86
N ALA A 39 -3.87 11.77 4.59
CA ALA A 39 -3.45 11.23 3.30
C ALA A 39 -4.48 10.24 2.76
N GLU A 40 -4.50 10.09 1.43
CA GLU A 40 -5.51 9.31 0.72
C GLU A 40 -4.90 8.48 -0.41
N VAL A 41 -5.27 7.20 -0.49
CA VAL A 41 -4.93 6.28 -1.59
C VAL A 41 -6.22 5.89 -2.28
N LEU A 42 -6.29 6.13 -3.60
CA LEU A 42 -7.44 5.80 -4.42
C LEU A 42 -7.19 4.49 -5.16
N GLY A 43 -8.18 3.61 -5.18
CA GLY A 43 -8.08 2.30 -5.78
C GLY A 43 -7.23 1.32 -4.96
N ALA A 44 -7.07 0.12 -5.52
CA ALA A 44 -6.16 -0.86 -4.97
C ALA A 44 -4.73 -0.58 -5.46
N VAL A 45 -3.76 -0.63 -4.55
CA VAL A 45 -2.34 -0.46 -4.85
C VAL A 45 -1.55 -1.63 -4.26
N PRO A 46 -0.33 -1.92 -4.77
CA PRO A 46 0.56 -2.91 -4.16
C PRO A 46 0.89 -2.58 -2.70
N GLU A 47 1.20 -3.60 -1.91
CA GLU A 47 1.49 -3.46 -0.48
C GLU A 47 2.66 -2.50 -0.21
N ALA A 48 3.74 -2.59 -1.00
CA ALA A 48 4.89 -1.71 -0.88
C ALA A 48 4.51 -0.24 -1.06
N THR A 49 3.67 0.07 -2.06
CA THR A 49 3.19 1.43 -2.32
C THR A 49 2.31 1.95 -1.18
N LEU A 50 1.48 1.09 -0.58
CA LEU A 50 0.70 1.47 0.60
C LEU A 50 1.61 1.74 1.80
N LEU A 51 2.65 0.93 2.00
CA LEU A 51 3.60 1.08 3.11
C LEU A 51 4.39 2.37 2.99
N GLU A 52 4.91 2.66 1.79
CA GLU A 52 5.54 3.94 1.43
C GLU A 52 4.65 5.11 1.82
N ARG A 53 3.37 5.06 1.41
CA ARG A 53 2.44 6.14 1.74
C ARG A 53 2.22 6.30 3.24
N ILE A 54 2.10 5.20 3.99
CA ILE A 54 1.92 5.22 5.44
C ILE A 54 3.15 5.85 6.11
N LEU A 55 4.35 5.39 5.76
CA LEU A 55 5.61 5.84 6.36
C LEU A 55 5.89 7.32 6.04
N SER A 56 5.69 7.75 4.80
CA SER A 56 5.79 9.18 4.44
C SER A 56 4.76 10.03 5.19
N THR A 57 3.55 9.51 5.42
CA THR A 57 2.50 10.25 6.15
C THR A 57 2.87 10.52 7.61
N ILE A 58 3.65 9.64 8.24
CA ILE A 58 4.11 9.80 9.63
C ILE A 58 5.55 10.35 9.74
N GLY A 59 6.16 10.75 8.62
CA GLY A 59 7.53 11.29 8.60
C GLY A 59 8.60 10.27 8.98
N GLN A 60 8.43 9.01 8.57
CA GLN A 60 9.36 7.90 8.82
C GLN A 60 9.94 7.37 7.51
N GLU A 61 10.37 8.28 6.64
CA GLU A 61 10.90 7.97 5.31
C GLU A 61 12.22 7.17 5.40
N ASP A 62 13.01 7.40 6.45
CA ASP A 62 14.26 6.67 6.72
C ASP A 62 14.05 5.14 6.80
N LEU A 63 12.86 4.68 7.21
CA LEU A 63 12.52 3.26 7.30
C LEU A 63 12.29 2.61 5.92
N LEU A 64 12.04 3.41 4.88
CA LEU A 64 11.88 2.93 3.50
C LEU A 64 13.23 2.58 2.87
N GLU A 65 14.28 3.32 3.20
CA GLU A 65 15.63 3.08 2.69
C GLU A 65 16.14 1.68 3.05
N GLY A 66 15.78 1.18 4.25
CA GLY A 66 16.08 -0.18 4.69
C GLY A 66 15.28 -1.28 3.97
N HIS A 67 14.12 -0.96 3.38
CA HIS A 67 13.26 -1.91 2.68
C HIS A 67 13.58 -2.00 1.17
N ALA A 68 14.07 -0.91 0.58
CA ALA A 68 14.48 -0.86 -0.83
C ALA A 68 15.65 -1.81 -1.16
N ALA A 69 16.49 -2.14 -0.18
CA ALA A 69 17.62 -3.07 -0.34
C ALA A 69 17.22 -4.55 -0.49
N ALA A 70 15.95 -4.90 -0.26
CA ALA A 70 15.48 -6.29 -0.23
C ALA A 70 14.65 -6.68 -1.47
N ARG A 71 14.94 -6.10 -2.64
CA ARG A 71 14.55 -6.74 -3.90
C ARG A 71 15.77 -7.47 -4.48
N PRO A 72 15.89 -8.80 -4.31
CA PRO A 72 16.62 -9.56 -5.31
C PRO A 72 15.93 -9.24 -6.63
N GLU A 73 16.70 -8.70 -7.57
CA GLU A 73 16.39 -8.73 -8.99
C GLU A 73 15.59 -10.00 -9.28
N GLU A 74 14.39 -9.84 -9.83
CA GLU A 74 13.56 -10.94 -10.30
C GLU A 74 14.42 -11.75 -11.26
N ALA A 75 15.03 -12.82 -10.75
CA ALA A 75 16.00 -13.59 -11.49
C ALA A 75 15.31 -14.04 -12.78
N PRO A 76 15.94 -13.87 -13.95
CA PRO A 76 15.36 -14.35 -15.18
C PRO A 76 15.16 -15.85 -15.01
N ILE A 77 13.91 -16.27 -14.89
CA ILE A 77 13.51 -17.66 -14.94
C ILE A 77 13.78 -18.15 -16.36
N GLY A 78 15.05 -18.46 -16.62
CA GLY A 78 15.41 -19.33 -17.73
C GLY A 78 14.66 -20.65 -17.56
N PRO A 79 14.29 -21.29 -18.68
CA PRO A 79 15.15 -22.39 -19.08
C PRO A 79 16.06 -21.98 -20.23
N THR A 80 17.35 -22.11 -19.98
CA THR A 80 18.41 -22.22 -20.98
C THR A 80 17.98 -23.20 -22.09
N SER A 81 17.81 -22.68 -23.30
CA SER A 81 18.06 -23.46 -24.52
C SER A 81 19.28 -22.88 -25.19
N ALA A 82 20.44 -23.43 -24.80
CA ALA A 82 21.66 -23.37 -25.59
C ALA A 82 21.72 -24.64 -26.44
N VAL A 83 21.45 -24.51 -27.74
CA VAL A 83 21.96 -25.34 -28.85
C VAL A 83 21.91 -24.41 -30.07
N GLY A 84 22.97 -24.09 -30.82
CA GLY A 84 24.21 -24.80 -31.09
C GLY A 84 24.22 -25.25 -32.54
N SER A 85 24.87 -24.45 -33.41
CA SER A 85 25.13 -24.62 -34.87
C SER A 85 24.09 -24.06 -35.84
#